data_AF-A0A969HNQ9-F1
#
_entry.id   AF-A0A969HNQ9-F1
#
_cell.length_a   1.000
_cell.length_b   1.000
_cell.length_c   1.000
_cell.angle_alpha   90.00
_cell.angle_beta   90.00
_cell.angle_gamma   90.00
#
_symmetry.space_group_name_H-M   'P 1'
#
loop_
_entity.id
_entity.type
_entity.pdbx_description
1 polymer ?
#
loop_
_entity_poly.entity_id
_entity_poly.type
_entity_poly.pdbx_seq_one_letter_code
_entity_poly.pdbx_strand_id
1 'polypeptide(L)'
;MAQQKRLALRLAKVITETEDLKDTPISTLLFKLSALKLKYTFIKRFEAENVSGKPGHYQIWMIASREKVDDYDIKGTLNLLFEEIAEYRRRNNLPEAGQDTERGTVALSMGDGQKFYGTNSNLVTDALDIEDRRVWFDLLKGQGKLKDLSNLGQAQFLSHAEAASLINAFNQVKSLPKKMEIYVDRFTCNNCESYLGDLIGAIGVDNVDIYYKVKDGYKHVSISANL
;
A
#
# COMPACT_ATOMS: atom_id res chain seq x y z
N MET A 1 -28.76 15.78 1.93
CA MET A 1 -28.74 14.32 2.21
C MET A 1 -28.57 13.98 3.70
N ALA A 2 -27.62 14.58 4.43
CA ALA A 2 -27.35 14.25 5.85
C ALA A 2 -28.58 14.37 6.78
N GLN A 3 -29.42 15.39 6.59
CA GLN A 3 -30.64 15.59 7.37
C GLN A 3 -31.68 14.47 7.13
N GLN A 4 -31.84 14.00 5.88
CA GLN A 4 -32.74 12.90 5.54
C GLN A 4 -32.25 11.56 6.11
N LYS A 5 -30.93 11.30 6.09
CA LYS A 5 -30.31 10.12 6.73
C LYS A 5 -30.60 10.10 8.24
N ARG A 6 -30.43 11.23 8.93
CA ARG A 6 -30.76 11.36 10.36
C ARG A 6 -32.23 11.12 10.66
N LEU A 7 -33.14 11.65 9.82
CA LEU A 7 -34.57 11.46 10.00
C LEU A 7 -34.98 9.99 9.79
N ALA A 8 -34.44 9.34 8.76
CA ALA A 8 -34.67 7.91 8.51
C ALA A 8 -34.19 7.03 9.66
N LEU A 9 -33.00 7.29 10.22
CA LEU A 9 -32.48 6.57 11.38
C LEU A 9 -33.37 6.74 12.61
N ARG A 10 -33.85 7.96 12.89
CA ARG A 10 -34.78 8.20 14.00
C ARG A 10 -36.08 7.42 13.84
N LEU A 11 -36.65 7.41 12.64
CA LEU A 11 -37.89 6.66 12.38
C LEU A 11 -37.67 5.15 12.48
N ALA A 12 -36.58 4.62 11.92
CA ALA A 12 -36.23 3.22 12.04
C ALA A 12 -36.09 2.82 13.51
N LYS A 13 -35.40 3.63 14.32
CA LYS A 13 -35.25 3.41 15.76
C LYS A 13 -36.61 3.35 16.48
N VAL A 14 -37.49 4.32 16.23
CA VAL A 14 -38.83 4.33 16.84
C VAL A 14 -39.63 3.08 16.46
N ILE A 15 -39.57 2.64 15.20
CA ILE A 15 -40.23 1.39 14.76
C ILE A 15 -39.64 0.19 15.50
N THR A 16 -38.31 0.07 15.55
CA THR A 16 -37.63 -1.03 16.25
C THR A 16 -38.02 -1.08 17.73
N GLU A 17 -37.95 0.04 18.45
CA GLU A 17 -38.32 0.12 19.88
C GLU A 17 -39.80 -0.24 20.11
N THR A 18 -40.69 0.23 19.24
CA THR A 18 -42.13 -0.06 19.34
C THR A 18 -42.46 -1.54 19.12
N GLU A 19 -41.72 -2.21 18.24
CA GLU A 19 -41.95 -3.60 17.89
C GLU A 19 -41.24 -4.57 18.83
N ASP A 20 -40.13 -4.13 19.42
CA ASP A 20 -39.44 -4.80 20.54
C ASP A 20 -40.36 -4.95 21.75
N LEU A 21 -41.08 -3.87 22.13
CA LEU A 21 -42.09 -3.90 23.19
C LEU A 21 -43.25 -4.87 22.94
N LYS A 22 -43.43 -5.35 21.71
CA LYS A 22 -44.49 -6.30 21.32
C LYS A 22 -43.96 -7.72 21.11
N ASP A 23 -42.67 -7.96 21.38
CA ASP A 23 -41.97 -9.21 21.07
C ASP A 23 -42.18 -9.66 19.61
N THR A 24 -42.12 -8.70 18.68
CA THR A 24 -42.43 -8.95 17.27
C THR A 24 -41.36 -9.82 16.63
N PRO A 25 -41.73 -10.87 15.86
CA PRO A 25 -40.76 -11.68 15.12
C PRO A 25 -39.88 -10.82 14.19
N ILE A 26 -38.58 -11.13 14.15
CA ILE A 26 -37.58 -10.34 13.42
C ILE A 26 -37.94 -10.15 11.93
N SER A 27 -38.52 -11.17 11.30
CA SER A 27 -38.99 -11.11 9.91
C SER A 27 -40.08 -10.06 9.71
N THR A 28 -41.02 -9.96 10.65
CA THR A 28 -42.09 -8.96 10.65
C THR A 28 -41.55 -7.56 10.89
N LEU A 29 -40.58 -7.40 11.80
CA LEU A 29 -39.90 -6.12 12.01
C LEU A 29 -39.19 -5.64 10.73
N LEU A 30 -38.41 -6.51 10.08
CA LEU A 30 -37.72 -6.18 8.82
C LEU A 30 -38.70 -5.79 7.71
N PHE A 31 -39.84 -6.47 7.61
CA PHE A 31 -40.91 -6.11 6.67
C PHE A 31 -41.46 -4.71 6.96
N LYS A 32 -41.77 -4.38 8.22
CA LYS A 32 -42.25 -3.04 8.62
C LYS A 32 -41.22 -1.94 8.34
N LEU A 33 -39.96 -2.19 8.65
CA LEU A 33 -38.87 -1.25 8.35
C LEU A 33 -38.72 -1.01 6.84
N SER A 34 -38.98 -2.03 6.01
CA SER A 34 -38.90 -1.90 4.55
C SER A 34 -39.84 -0.83 3.97
N ALA A 35 -40.94 -0.49 4.66
CA ALA A 35 -41.83 0.59 4.26
C ALA A 35 -41.13 1.96 4.23
N LEU A 36 -40.07 2.16 5.04
CA LEU A 36 -39.27 3.38 5.01
C LEU A 36 -38.59 3.60 3.65
N LYS A 37 -38.37 2.54 2.86
CA LYS A 37 -37.79 2.64 1.51
C LYS A 37 -38.68 3.43 0.53
N LEU A 38 -40.00 3.45 0.76
CA LEU A 38 -40.94 4.23 -0.06
C LEU A 38 -40.73 5.74 0.13
N LYS A 39 -40.32 6.15 1.33
CA LYS A 39 -40.09 7.56 1.68
C LYS A 39 -38.63 7.99 1.54
N TYR A 40 -37.70 7.06 1.76
CA TYR A 40 -36.25 7.30 1.75
C TYR A 40 -35.57 6.37 0.75
N THR A 41 -35.54 6.78 -0.51
CA THR A 41 -35.05 5.97 -1.65
C THR A 41 -33.56 5.60 -1.56
N PHE A 42 -32.78 6.29 -0.72
CA PHE A 42 -31.39 5.93 -0.44
C PHE A 42 -31.24 4.69 0.46
N ILE A 43 -32.31 4.24 1.12
CA ILE A 43 -32.30 3.00 1.90
C ILE A 43 -32.44 1.81 0.95
N LYS A 44 -31.44 0.92 0.92
CA LYS A 44 -31.48 -0.28 0.07
C LYS A 44 -32.21 -1.43 0.74
N ARG A 45 -31.89 -1.69 2.01
CA ARG A 45 -32.51 -2.75 2.82
C ARG A 45 -32.21 -2.55 4.30
N PHE A 46 -32.92 -3.31 5.12
CA PHE A 46 -32.60 -3.51 6.53
C PHE A 46 -32.11 -4.94 6.71
N GLU A 47 -31.13 -5.12 7.58
CA GLU A 47 -30.59 -6.43 7.96
C GLU A 47 -30.69 -6.60 9.47
N ALA A 48 -30.79 -7.85 9.92
CA ALA A 48 -30.76 -8.20 11.32
C ALA A 48 -29.61 -9.17 11.55
N GLU A 49 -28.80 -8.88 12.57
CA GLU A 49 -27.67 -9.72 12.97
C GLU A 49 -27.86 -10.18 14.40
N ASN A 50 -27.75 -11.48 14.66
CA ASN A 50 -27.82 -12.01 16.02
C ASN A 50 -26.64 -11.48 16.84
N VAL A 51 -26.92 -10.95 18.02
CA VAL A 51 -25.88 -10.54 18.96
C VAL A 51 -25.25 -11.79 19.56
N SER A 52 -23.96 -11.98 19.29
CA SER A 52 -23.20 -13.12 19.81
C SER A 52 -23.36 -13.24 21.33
N GLY A 53 -23.69 -14.46 21.79
CA GLY A 53 -23.89 -14.77 23.21
C GLY A 53 -25.24 -14.36 23.80
N LYS A 54 -26.20 -13.87 23.00
CA LYS A 54 -27.54 -13.48 23.48
C LYS A 54 -28.66 -13.99 22.56
N PRO A 55 -29.17 -15.21 22.77
CA PRO A 55 -30.27 -15.76 21.98
C PRO A 55 -31.49 -14.82 21.98
N GLY A 56 -32.05 -14.55 20.80
CA GLY A 56 -33.21 -13.68 20.64
C GLY A 56 -32.89 -12.17 20.55
N HIS A 57 -31.63 -11.77 20.72
CA HIS A 57 -31.23 -10.36 20.56
C HIS A 57 -30.63 -10.10 19.18
N TYR A 58 -31.13 -9.05 18.51
CA TYR A 58 -30.68 -8.66 17.17
C TYR A 58 -30.18 -7.22 17.14
N GLN A 59 -29.14 -6.97 16.37
CA GLN A 59 -28.78 -5.64 15.88
C GLN A 59 -29.48 -5.39 14.54
N ILE A 60 -30.14 -4.24 14.41
CA ILE A 60 -30.80 -3.84 13.16
C ILE A 60 -29.90 -2.87 12.42
N TRP A 61 -29.49 -3.25 11.22
CA TRP A 61 -28.63 -2.47 10.35
C TRP A 61 -29.45 -1.83 9.22
N MET A 62 -29.30 -0.51 9.04
CA MET A 62 -29.88 0.21 7.90
C MET A 62 -28.82 0.41 6.83
N ILE A 63 -28.94 -0.32 5.71
CA ILE A 63 -27.97 -0.25 4.62
C ILE A 63 -28.36 0.88 3.65
N ALA A 64 -27.59 1.97 3.68
CA ALA A 64 -27.72 3.09 2.76
C ALA A 64 -26.99 2.81 1.42
N SER A 65 -27.30 3.57 0.39
CA SER A 65 -26.81 3.43 -0.99
C SER A 65 -25.31 3.14 -1.13
N ARG A 66 -24.97 2.33 -2.14
CA ARG A 66 -23.62 2.25 -2.73
C ARG A 66 -23.46 3.50 -3.61
N GLU A 67 -22.84 4.54 -3.08
CA GLU A 67 -22.41 5.68 -3.87
C GLU A 67 -21.09 5.31 -4.55
N LYS A 68 -21.03 5.44 -5.89
CA LYS A 68 -19.77 5.36 -6.60
C LYS A 68 -18.98 6.62 -6.25
N VAL A 69 -17.92 6.45 -5.48
CA VAL A 69 -17.03 7.54 -5.08
C VAL A 69 -16.10 7.89 -6.25
N ASP A 70 -15.56 6.87 -6.93
CA ASP A 70 -14.78 7.01 -8.15
C ASP A 70 -14.67 5.65 -8.89
N ASP A 71 -14.24 5.66 -10.16
CA ASP A 71 -13.67 4.48 -10.84
C ASP A 71 -12.16 4.46 -10.56
N TYR A 72 -11.74 3.72 -9.54
CA TYR A 72 -10.32 3.56 -9.22
C TYR A 72 -9.67 2.52 -10.16
N ASP A 73 -8.88 2.98 -11.13
CA ASP A 73 -8.04 2.13 -11.98
C ASP A 73 -6.57 2.16 -11.51
N ILE A 74 -6.14 1.04 -10.91
CA ILE A 74 -4.77 0.83 -10.46
C ILE A 74 -3.78 1.03 -11.61
N LYS A 75 -4.15 0.70 -12.86
CA LYS A 75 -3.26 0.87 -14.01
C LYS A 75 -2.99 2.35 -14.31
N GLY A 76 -4.02 3.20 -14.16
CA GLY A 76 -3.87 4.65 -14.29
C GLY A 76 -2.88 5.21 -13.28
N THR A 77 -3.02 4.83 -12.01
CA THR A 77 -2.09 5.24 -10.94
C THR A 77 -0.66 4.75 -11.18
N LEU A 78 -0.49 3.48 -11.56
CA LEU A 78 0.85 2.94 -11.88
C LEU A 78 1.49 3.70 -13.04
N ASN A 79 0.76 3.97 -14.12
CA ASN A 79 1.28 4.73 -15.25
C ASN A 79 1.77 6.13 -14.83
N LEU A 80 1.04 6.83 -13.95
CA LEU A 80 1.46 8.12 -13.44
C LEU A 80 2.77 8.03 -12.63
N LEU A 81 2.95 6.98 -11.83
CA LEU A 81 4.15 6.78 -11.02
C LEU A 81 5.37 6.37 -11.86
N PHE A 82 5.17 5.60 -12.93
CA PHE A 82 6.24 5.31 -13.89
C PHE A 82 6.57 6.53 -14.77
N GLU A 83 5.59 7.37 -15.10
CA GLU A 83 5.85 8.66 -15.76
C GLU A 83 6.65 9.60 -14.86
N GLU A 84 6.37 9.62 -13.56
CA GLU A 84 7.17 10.38 -12.58
C GLU A 84 8.64 9.93 -12.59
N ILE A 85 8.92 8.62 -12.67
CA ILE A 85 10.29 8.12 -12.80
C ILE A 85 10.93 8.59 -14.12
N ALA A 86 10.17 8.58 -15.23
CA ALA A 86 10.65 9.09 -16.50
C ALA A 86 10.95 10.60 -16.45
N GLU A 87 10.12 11.39 -15.76
CA GLU A 87 10.35 12.81 -15.51
C GLU A 87 11.57 13.06 -14.63
N TYR A 88 11.78 12.23 -13.59
CA TYR A 88 13.00 12.27 -12.78
C TYR A 88 14.24 12.04 -13.64
N ARG A 89 14.22 11.04 -14.54
CA ARG A 89 15.33 10.81 -15.48
C ARG A 89 15.59 12.03 -16.37
N ARG A 90 14.54 12.58 -16.99
CA ARG A 90 14.64 13.77 -17.84
C ARG A 90 15.22 14.98 -17.11
N ARG A 91 14.77 15.25 -15.88
CA ARG A 91 15.25 16.39 -15.06
C ARG A 91 16.73 16.25 -14.67
N ASN A 92 17.21 15.02 -14.48
CA ASN A 92 18.58 14.75 -14.05
C ASN A 92 19.50 14.35 -15.22
N ASN A 93 19.07 14.55 -16.48
CA ASN A 93 19.81 14.17 -17.69
C ASN A 93 20.24 12.69 -17.68
N LEU A 94 19.43 11.82 -17.06
CA LEU A 94 19.66 10.39 -17.07
C LEU A 94 19.12 9.80 -18.38
N PRO A 95 19.79 8.77 -18.93
CA PRO A 95 19.28 8.12 -20.13
C PRO A 95 17.92 7.46 -19.92
N GLU A 96 17.19 7.16 -21.00
CA GLU A 96 15.89 6.49 -20.90
C GLU A 96 16.01 5.03 -20.43
N ALA A 97 15.02 4.58 -19.67
CA ALA A 97 14.98 3.20 -19.22
C ALA A 97 14.75 2.23 -20.40
N GLY A 98 15.68 1.30 -20.63
CA GLY A 98 15.46 0.16 -21.52
C GLY A 98 16.10 0.25 -22.91
N GLN A 99 16.93 1.26 -23.18
CA GLN A 99 17.82 1.21 -24.34
C GLN A 99 18.91 0.14 -24.11
N ASP A 100 19.10 -0.76 -25.09
CA ASP A 100 19.85 -2.04 -25.01
C ASP A 100 21.34 -1.90 -24.60
N THR A 101 21.89 -0.68 -24.55
CA THR A 101 23.29 -0.42 -24.19
C THR A 101 23.47 0.09 -22.76
N GLU A 102 22.41 0.40 -22.01
CA GLU A 102 22.53 1.18 -20.78
C GLU A 102 22.03 0.42 -19.54
N ARG A 103 22.85 0.41 -18.50
CA ARG A 103 22.66 -0.40 -17.27
C ARG A 103 22.03 0.38 -16.12
N GLY A 104 21.48 1.57 -16.38
CA GLY A 104 20.94 2.45 -15.35
C GLY A 104 19.51 2.11 -14.94
N THR A 105 19.27 1.93 -13.64
CA THR A 105 17.94 1.68 -13.04
C THR A 105 17.60 2.82 -12.10
N VAL A 106 16.34 3.27 -12.12
CA VAL A 106 15.79 4.23 -11.16
C VAL A 106 14.62 3.58 -10.42
N ALA A 107 14.59 3.80 -9.12
CA ALA A 107 13.50 3.41 -8.24
C ALA A 107 12.92 4.64 -7.53
N LEU A 108 11.61 4.65 -7.35
CA LEU A 108 10.86 5.62 -6.56
C LEU A 108 10.22 4.87 -5.39
N SER A 109 10.63 5.17 -4.16
CA SER A 109 9.95 4.69 -2.96
C SER A 109 8.94 5.73 -2.46
N MET A 110 7.80 5.24 -1.95
CA MET A 110 6.75 6.07 -1.37
C MET A 110 6.42 5.64 0.06
N GLY A 111 6.30 6.61 0.95
CA GLY A 111 5.87 6.44 2.33
C GLY A 111 5.28 7.73 2.88
N ASP A 112 4.12 7.65 3.55
CA ASP A 112 3.38 8.80 4.11
C ASP A 112 3.18 9.97 3.13
N GLY A 113 2.96 9.67 1.84
CA GLY A 113 2.78 10.65 0.78
C GLY A 113 4.07 11.34 0.30
N GLN A 114 5.23 10.95 0.82
CA GLN A 114 6.54 11.43 0.38
C GLN A 114 7.15 10.51 -0.67
N LYS A 115 7.95 11.09 -1.58
CA LYS A 115 8.61 10.42 -2.71
C LYS A 115 10.12 10.47 -2.53
N PHE A 116 10.79 9.32 -2.63
CA PHE A 116 12.25 9.24 -2.54
C PHE A 116 12.83 8.45 -3.71
N TYR A 117 13.82 9.03 -4.38
CA TYR A 117 14.44 8.43 -5.54
C TYR A 117 15.73 7.70 -5.16
N GLY A 118 16.02 6.62 -5.87
CA GLY A 118 17.29 5.93 -5.83
C GLY A 118 17.70 5.50 -7.21
N THR A 119 19.00 5.57 -7.51
CA THR A 119 19.56 5.05 -8.76
C THR A 119 20.60 3.97 -8.44
N ASN A 120 20.79 3.03 -9.35
CA ASN A 120 21.85 2.04 -9.17
C ASN A 120 23.23 2.65 -9.41
N SER A 121 24.29 2.02 -8.90
CA SER A 121 25.64 2.58 -8.94
C SER A 121 26.25 2.77 -10.34
N ASN A 122 25.58 2.33 -11.40
CA ASN A 122 25.98 2.60 -12.78
C ASN A 122 25.56 4.01 -13.24
N LEU A 123 24.61 4.65 -12.54
CA LEU A 123 24.19 6.03 -12.76
C LEU A 123 24.91 6.94 -11.76
N VAL A 124 26.16 7.28 -12.09
CA VAL A 124 27.15 7.92 -11.19
C VAL A 124 26.66 9.24 -10.57
N THR A 125 25.73 9.95 -11.20
CA THR A 125 25.29 11.28 -10.76
C THR A 125 24.37 11.28 -9.53
N ASP A 126 23.61 10.20 -9.30
CA ASP A 126 22.58 10.14 -8.22
C ASP A 126 22.58 8.81 -7.48
N ALA A 127 23.65 8.02 -7.60
CA ALA A 127 23.78 6.77 -6.89
C ALA A 127 24.22 6.99 -5.44
N LEU A 128 23.85 6.06 -4.55
CA LEU A 128 24.49 6.00 -3.24
C LEU A 128 26.00 5.89 -3.40
N ASP A 129 26.72 6.69 -2.63
CA ASP A 129 28.17 6.66 -2.64
C ASP A 129 28.69 5.30 -2.09
N ILE A 130 29.99 5.05 -2.24
CA ILE A 130 30.57 3.79 -1.77
C ILE A 130 30.66 3.72 -0.24
N GLU A 131 30.73 4.84 0.45
CA GLU A 131 30.90 4.90 1.91
C GLU A 131 29.56 4.65 2.62
N ASP A 132 28.47 5.24 2.14
CA ASP A 132 27.10 4.96 2.56
C ASP A 132 26.79 3.46 2.39
N ARG A 133 27.14 2.89 1.23
CA ARG A 133 26.96 1.44 1.00
C ARG A 133 27.76 0.59 1.99
N ARG A 134 28.98 1.01 2.36
CA ARG A 134 29.78 0.33 3.40
C ARG A 134 29.15 0.44 4.78
N VAL A 135 28.64 1.61 5.15
CA VAL A 135 27.93 1.81 6.43
C VAL A 135 26.75 0.86 6.55
N TRP A 136 25.93 0.73 5.50
CA TRP A 136 24.79 -0.21 5.50
C TRP A 136 25.23 -1.66 5.49
N PHE A 137 26.29 -2.00 4.75
CA PHE A 137 26.87 -3.34 4.77
C PHE A 137 27.33 -3.72 6.19
N ASP A 138 28.10 -2.86 6.85
CA ASP A 138 28.63 -3.10 8.19
C ASP A 138 27.51 -3.16 9.23
N LEU A 139 26.47 -2.33 9.11
CA LEU A 139 25.29 -2.39 9.97
C LEU A 139 24.58 -3.74 9.85
N LEU A 140 24.24 -4.16 8.62
CA LEU A 140 23.53 -5.42 8.37
C LEU A 140 24.38 -6.63 8.76
N LYS A 141 25.69 -6.57 8.52
CA LYS A 141 26.65 -7.59 8.98
C LYS A 141 26.69 -7.65 10.51
N GLY A 142 26.77 -6.51 11.19
CA GLY A 142 26.76 -6.42 12.65
C GLY A 142 25.47 -6.96 13.28
N GLN A 143 24.35 -6.89 12.56
CA GLN A 143 23.07 -7.49 12.94
C GLN A 143 22.96 -8.99 12.59
N GLY A 144 24.01 -9.59 12.01
CA GLY A 144 24.02 -10.99 11.58
C GLY A 144 23.16 -11.28 10.35
N LYS A 145 22.70 -10.24 9.63
CA LYS A 145 21.84 -10.36 8.44
C LYS A 145 22.65 -10.69 7.18
N LEU A 146 23.91 -10.25 7.10
CA LEU A 146 24.82 -10.57 6.00
C LEU A 146 26.00 -11.45 6.48
N LYS A 147 26.41 -12.40 5.64
CA LYS A 147 27.59 -13.26 5.90
C LYS A 147 28.89 -12.55 5.49
N ASP A 148 30.02 -13.10 5.95
CA ASP A 148 31.35 -12.52 5.71
C ASP A 148 31.72 -12.41 4.20
N LEU A 149 32.71 -11.57 3.89
CA LEU A 149 33.09 -11.07 2.55
C LEU A 149 33.37 -12.14 1.47
N SER A 150 33.39 -13.43 1.80
CA SER A 150 33.51 -14.52 0.80
C SER A 150 32.30 -14.62 -0.14
N ASN A 151 31.17 -13.96 0.19
CA ASN A 151 29.98 -13.87 -0.65
C ASN A 151 29.58 -12.41 -0.97
N LEU A 152 30.45 -11.68 -1.70
CA LEU A 152 30.16 -10.33 -2.23
C LEU A 152 28.81 -10.23 -2.99
N GLY A 153 28.28 -11.35 -3.48
CA GLY A 153 26.95 -11.40 -4.10
C GLY A 153 25.82 -10.95 -3.16
N GLN A 154 25.88 -11.26 -1.85
CA GLN A 154 24.81 -10.89 -0.91
C GLN A 154 24.72 -9.39 -0.68
N ALA A 155 25.83 -8.66 -0.75
CA ALA A 155 25.83 -7.21 -0.55
C ALA A 155 25.53 -6.44 -1.85
N GLN A 156 25.50 -7.12 -3.00
CA GLN A 156 25.36 -6.47 -4.29
C GLN A 156 24.05 -5.68 -4.41
N PHE A 157 22.97 -6.07 -3.73
CA PHE A 157 21.71 -5.33 -3.76
C PHE A 157 21.83 -3.91 -3.20
N LEU A 158 22.81 -3.62 -2.31
CA LEU A 158 23.06 -2.27 -1.80
C LEU A 158 23.53 -1.30 -2.90
N SER A 159 23.97 -1.82 -4.05
CA SER A 159 24.31 -1.03 -5.23
C SER A 159 23.12 -0.81 -6.19
N HIS A 160 21.96 -1.39 -5.89
CA HIS A 160 20.78 -1.33 -6.75
C HIS A 160 19.85 -0.18 -6.35
N ALA A 161 19.01 0.22 -7.31
CA ALA A 161 18.15 1.39 -7.17
C ALA A 161 17.13 1.23 -6.04
N GLU A 162 16.61 0.01 -5.83
CA GLU A 162 15.64 -0.30 -4.78
C GLU A 162 16.21 0.00 -3.40
N ALA A 163 17.40 -0.54 -3.10
CA ALA A 163 18.08 -0.28 -1.83
C ALA A 163 18.42 1.20 -1.68
N ALA A 164 18.92 1.83 -2.75
CA ALA A 164 19.24 3.26 -2.75
C ALA A 164 18.02 4.12 -2.41
N SER A 165 16.85 3.83 -2.98
CA SER A 165 15.62 4.60 -2.74
C SER A 165 15.14 4.48 -1.29
N LEU A 166 15.28 3.31 -0.67
CA LEU A 166 14.91 3.06 0.73
C LEU A 166 15.88 3.70 1.71
N ILE A 167 17.18 3.59 1.43
CA ILE A 167 18.23 4.22 2.23
C ILE A 167 18.09 5.74 2.16
N ASN A 168 17.85 6.31 0.98
CA ASN A 168 17.58 7.73 0.82
C ASN A 168 16.34 8.17 1.60
N ALA A 169 15.26 7.39 1.55
CA ALA A 169 14.07 7.65 2.36
C ALA A 169 14.41 7.68 3.85
N PHE A 170 15.06 6.63 4.36
CA PHE A 170 15.45 6.56 5.77
C PHE A 170 16.40 7.69 6.16
N ASN A 171 17.35 8.05 5.30
CA ASN A 171 18.31 9.11 5.56
C ASN A 171 17.63 10.48 5.66
N GLN A 172 16.56 10.72 4.89
CA GLN A 172 15.83 11.98 4.90
C GLN A 172 14.84 12.09 6.08
N VAL A 173 14.07 11.03 6.39
CA VAL A 173 13.00 11.12 7.39
C VAL A 173 13.27 10.42 8.72
N LYS A 174 14.25 9.51 8.77
CA LYS A 174 14.68 8.69 9.95
C LYS A 174 13.61 7.78 10.56
N SER A 175 12.33 8.01 10.28
CA SER A 175 11.21 7.19 10.67
C SER A 175 10.31 7.00 9.46
N LEU A 176 10.22 5.75 9.00
CA LEU A 176 9.43 5.36 7.84
C LEU A 176 8.14 4.65 8.30
N PRO A 177 7.07 4.68 7.49
CA PRO A 177 5.87 3.92 7.78
C PRO A 177 6.15 2.43 7.75
N LYS A 178 5.32 1.65 8.47
CA LYS A 178 5.45 0.19 8.53
C LYS A 178 5.25 -0.51 7.19
N LYS A 179 4.63 0.17 6.23
CA LYS A 179 4.42 -0.31 4.88
C LYS A 179 4.85 0.77 3.89
N MET A 180 5.63 0.39 2.89
CA MET A 180 6.04 1.26 1.79
C MET A 180 5.75 0.64 0.43
N GLU A 181 5.80 1.46 -0.60
CA GLU A 181 5.72 1.04 -2.00
C GLU A 181 6.99 1.47 -2.73
N ILE A 182 7.48 0.67 -3.67
CA ILE A 182 8.59 1.00 -4.56
C ILE A 182 8.15 0.78 -6.01
N TYR A 183 8.50 1.71 -6.88
CA TYR A 183 8.27 1.63 -8.32
C TYR A 183 9.64 1.61 -9.01
N VAL A 184 9.91 0.61 -9.85
CA VAL A 184 11.22 0.38 -10.48
C VAL A 184 11.07 0.29 -11.99
N ASP A 185 11.77 1.14 -12.73
CA ASP A 185 11.63 1.22 -14.18
C ASP A 185 12.27 0.05 -14.96
N ARG A 186 12.83 -0.92 -14.24
CA ARG A 186 13.37 -2.18 -14.75
C ARG A 186 13.04 -3.33 -13.81
N PHE A 187 13.18 -4.54 -14.33
CA PHE A 187 13.05 -5.78 -13.58
C PHE A 187 13.86 -5.76 -12.27
N THR A 188 13.18 -5.97 -11.14
CA THR A 188 13.81 -6.21 -9.85
C THR A 188 14.45 -7.59 -9.84
N CYS A 189 15.74 -7.68 -9.49
CA CYS A 189 16.49 -8.93 -9.60
C CYS A 189 16.31 -9.83 -8.37
N ASN A 190 16.59 -11.12 -8.53
CA ASN A 190 16.49 -12.13 -7.46
C ASN A 190 17.31 -11.75 -6.20
N ASN A 191 18.41 -11.01 -6.37
CA ASN A 191 19.23 -10.58 -5.24
C ASN A 191 18.51 -9.52 -4.39
N CYS A 192 17.82 -8.57 -5.04
CA CYS A 192 16.95 -7.62 -4.35
C CYS A 192 15.80 -8.36 -3.67
N GLU A 193 15.11 -9.27 -4.38
CA GLU A 193 14.02 -10.06 -3.79
C GLU A 193 14.46 -10.87 -2.56
N SER A 194 15.70 -11.38 -2.56
CA SER A 194 16.23 -12.22 -1.47
C SER A 194 16.70 -11.42 -0.25
N TYR A 195 17.30 -10.25 -0.46
CA TYR A 195 18.03 -9.53 0.61
C TYR A 195 17.44 -8.19 1.00
N LEU A 196 16.45 -7.63 0.27
CA LEU A 196 15.79 -6.38 0.70
C LEU A 196 15.10 -6.54 2.05
N GLY A 197 14.62 -7.74 2.39
CA GLY A 197 14.00 -8.06 3.66
C GLY A 197 14.87 -7.68 4.87
N ASP A 198 16.19 -7.87 4.75
CA ASP A 198 17.14 -7.51 5.80
C ASP A 198 17.28 -5.99 5.95
N LEU A 199 17.36 -5.27 4.82
CA LEU A 199 17.42 -3.81 4.82
C LEU A 199 16.15 -3.18 5.37
N ILE A 200 14.97 -3.61 4.92
CA ILE A 200 13.70 -3.01 5.35
C ILE A 200 13.46 -3.25 6.85
N GLY A 201 13.85 -4.43 7.36
CA GLY A 201 13.83 -4.70 8.80
C GLY A 201 14.77 -3.78 9.58
N ALA A 202 15.99 -3.56 9.09
CA ALA A 202 16.97 -2.67 9.73
C ALA A 202 16.51 -1.20 9.79
N ILE A 203 15.73 -0.73 8.80
CA ILE A 203 15.15 0.62 8.78
C ILE A 203 13.76 0.71 9.43
N GLY A 204 13.27 -0.38 10.02
CA GLY A 204 12.02 -0.42 10.78
C GLY A 204 10.73 -0.50 9.95
N VAL A 205 10.83 -0.84 8.66
CA VAL A 205 9.70 -1.07 7.75
C VAL A 205 9.35 -2.56 7.76
N ASP A 206 8.08 -2.90 7.93
CA ASP A 206 7.66 -4.30 8.06
C ASP A 206 7.45 -4.94 6.68
N ASN A 207 6.95 -4.17 5.70
CA ASN A 207 6.66 -4.67 4.35
C ASN A 207 6.88 -3.60 3.28
N VAL A 208 7.33 -4.04 2.10
CA VAL A 208 7.44 -3.21 0.90
C VAL A 208 6.79 -3.90 -0.29
N ASP A 209 5.87 -3.20 -0.95
CA ASP A 209 5.30 -3.62 -2.23
C ASP A 209 6.14 -3.02 -3.37
N ILE A 210 6.77 -3.87 -4.19
CA ILE A 210 7.58 -3.44 -5.33
C ILE A 210 6.83 -3.68 -6.62
N TYR A 211 6.65 -2.62 -7.41
CA TYR A 211 6.11 -2.65 -8.75
C TYR A 211 7.23 -2.37 -9.75
N TYR A 212 7.43 -3.24 -10.73
CA TYR A 212 8.50 -3.05 -11.70
C TYR A 212 8.07 -3.28 -13.15
N LYS A 213 8.70 -2.54 -14.07
CA LYS A 213 8.39 -2.59 -15.49
C LYS A 213 8.93 -3.86 -16.14
N VAL A 214 8.09 -4.50 -16.96
CA VAL A 214 8.43 -5.63 -17.82
C VAL A 214 7.97 -5.32 -19.25
N LYS A 215 8.35 -6.16 -20.23
CA LYS A 215 8.07 -5.93 -21.66
C LYS A 215 6.59 -5.61 -21.95
N ASP A 216 5.68 -6.31 -21.28
CA ASP A 216 4.22 -6.23 -21.54
C ASP A 216 3.43 -5.63 -20.36
N GLY A 217 4.03 -4.72 -19.59
CA GLY A 217 3.36 -3.99 -18.50
C GLY A 217 4.20 -3.94 -17.22
N TYR A 218 3.58 -4.29 -16.09
CA TYR A 218 4.21 -4.23 -14.77
C TYR A 218 3.99 -5.54 -14.01
N LYS A 219 4.95 -5.89 -13.16
CA LYS A 219 4.82 -6.96 -12.17
C LYS A 219 4.89 -6.39 -10.77
N HIS A 220 4.40 -7.17 -9.82
CA HIS A 220 4.38 -6.86 -8.40
C HIS A 220 5.02 -7.98 -7.61
N VAL A 221 5.82 -7.63 -6.61
CA VAL A 221 6.33 -8.52 -5.58
C VAL A 221 6.23 -7.81 -4.23
N SER A 222 5.83 -8.54 -3.18
CA SER A 222 5.82 -8.03 -1.81
C SER A 222 6.99 -8.64 -1.05
N ILE A 223 7.78 -7.81 -0.39
CA ILE A 223 8.90 -8.22 0.46
C ILE A 223 8.56 -7.88 1.91
N SER A 224 8.69 -8.85 2.81
CA SER A 224 8.52 -8.65 4.25
C SER A 224 9.89 -8.56 4.95
N ALA A 225 9.94 -7.85 6.07
CA ALA A 225 11.14 -7.74 6.88
C ALA A 225 11.59 -9.11 7.40
N ASN A 226 12.89 -9.39 7.29
CA ASN A 226 13.50 -10.53 7.95
C ASN A 226 13.73 -10.15 9.41
N LEU A 227 12.93 -10.72 10.32
CA LEU A 227 13.08 -10.53 11.77
C LEU A 227 14.36 -11.18 12.30
#